data_AF-A0A1Y2PC61-F1
#
_entry.id   AF-A0A1Y2PC61-F1
#
_cell.length_a   1.000
_cell.length_b   1.000
_cell.length_c   1.000
_cell.angle_alpha   90.00
_cell.angle_beta   90.00
_cell.angle_gamma   90.00
#
_symmetry.space_group_name_H-M   'P 1'
#
loop_
_entity.id
_entity.type
_entity.pdbx_description
1 polymer ?
#
loop_
_entity_poly.entity_id
_entity_poly.type
_entity_poly.pdbx_seq_one_letter_code
_entity_poly.pdbx_strand_id
1 'polypeptide(L)'
;MDVSTPALLFGSISLLLLAYTNRFTAVARFIRELNDNKKNCEKVIVDSQIPVLRKRIKLIKRMQVFGVISFILCTGSLFALFFENQLTGKLFFTVSISSLLISLVYVLWEATISTKALDIILDNTQQHKNI
;
A
#
# COMPACT_ATOMS: atom_id res chain seq x y z
N MET A 1 -19.42 20.02 -16.80
CA MET A 1 -18.83 19.07 -15.83
C MET A 1 -19.81 18.93 -14.69
N ASP A 2 -20.35 17.74 -14.44
CA ASP A 2 -21.23 17.50 -13.30
C ASP A 2 -20.45 17.67 -11.98
N VAL A 3 -21.09 18.37 -11.03
CA VAL A 3 -20.64 18.57 -9.64
C VAL A 3 -20.27 17.28 -8.90
N SER A 4 -20.65 16.13 -9.44
CA SER A 4 -20.32 14.78 -8.94
C SER A 4 -18.82 14.44 -9.08
N THR A 5 -18.13 14.98 -10.07
CA THR A 5 -16.75 14.57 -10.43
C THR A 5 -15.73 14.89 -9.34
N PRO A 6 -15.70 16.11 -8.76
CA PRO A 6 -14.79 16.43 -7.66
C PRO A 6 -15.11 15.65 -6.37
N ALA A 7 -16.40 15.43 -6.07
CA ALA A 7 -16.84 14.70 -4.89
C ALA A 7 -16.40 13.23 -4.93
N LEU A 8 -16.51 12.58 -6.10
CA LEU A 8 -16.04 11.21 -6.32
C LEU A 8 -14.52 11.07 -6.17
N LEU A 9 -13.75 12.06 -6.66
CA LEU A 9 -12.29 12.05 -6.55
C LEU A 9 -11.84 12.21 -5.11
N PHE A 10 -12.41 13.18 -4.38
CA PHE A 10 -12.04 13.40 -2.98
C PHE A 10 -12.40 12.20 -2.10
N GLY A 11 -13.56 11.58 -2.35
CA GLY A 11 -13.96 10.33 -1.71
C GLY A 11 -13.00 9.18 -2.02
N SER A 12 -12.66 8.98 -3.29
CA SER A 12 -11.78 7.89 -3.74
C SER A 12 -10.34 8.03 -3.20
N ILE A 13 -9.79 9.25 -3.18
CA ILE A 13 -8.48 9.56 -2.61
C ILE A 13 -8.47 9.25 -1.11
N SER A 14 -9.51 9.69 -0.40
CA SER A 14 -9.64 9.48 1.05
C SER A 14 -9.71 8.00 1.41
N LEU A 15 -10.49 7.21 0.64
CA LEU A 15 -10.57 5.76 0.81
C LEU A 15 -9.24 5.08 0.54
N LEU A 16 -8.51 5.50 -0.50
CA LEU A 16 -7.20 4.92 -0.82
C LEU A 16 -6.16 5.24 0.26
N LEU A 17 -6.12 6.49 0.75
CA LEU A 17 -5.26 6.90 1.87
C LEU A 17 -5.59 6.12 3.15
N LEU A 18 -6.88 5.92 3.44
CA LEU A 18 -7.33 5.12 4.58
C LEU A 18 -6.88 3.67 4.44
N ALA A 19 -7.07 3.05 3.28
CA ALA A 19 -6.62 1.68 3.01
C ALA A 19 -5.10 1.52 3.20
N TYR A 20 -4.32 2.49 2.73
CA TYR A 20 -2.87 2.48 2.92
C TYR A 20 -2.44 2.70 4.36
N THR A 21 -3.12 3.61 5.08
CA THR A 21 -2.90 3.85 6.51
C THR A 21 -3.22 2.60 7.33
N ASN A 22 -4.29 1.90 6.99
CA ASN A 22 -4.68 0.63 7.61
C ASN A 22 -3.59 -0.43 7.41
N ARG A 23 -3.03 -0.57 6.19
CA ARG A 23 -1.92 -1.50 5.94
C ARG A 23 -0.65 -1.15 6.72
N PHE A 24 -0.27 0.13 6.74
CA PHE A 24 0.90 0.57 7.52
C PHE A 24 0.71 0.28 9.02
N THR A 25 -0.48 0.59 9.55
CA THR A 25 -0.81 0.37 10.96
C THR A 25 -0.82 -1.11 11.31
N ALA A 26 -1.32 -1.97 10.41
CA ALA A 26 -1.29 -3.42 10.59
C ALA A 26 0.16 -3.94 10.71
N VAL A 27 1.07 -3.51 9.83
CA VAL A 27 2.50 -3.87 9.92
C VAL A 27 3.12 -3.35 11.22
N ALA A 28 2.85 -2.11 11.61
CA ALA A 28 3.38 -1.53 12.85
C ALA A 28 2.90 -2.28 14.10
N ARG A 29 1.63 -2.68 14.16
CA ARG A 29 1.09 -3.53 15.24
C ARG A 29 1.79 -4.88 15.27
N PHE A 30 1.98 -5.51 14.12
CA PHE A 30 2.67 -6.78 14.01
C PHE A 30 4.14 -6.73 14.46
N ILE A 31 4.87 -5.64 14.17
CA ILE A 31 6.23 -5.41 14.70
C ILE A 31 6.21 -5.39 16.23
N ARG A 32 5.26 -4.67 16.84
CA ARG A 32 5.15 -4.55 18.30
C ARG A 32 4.83 -5.89 18.94
N GLU A 33 3.86 -6.61 18.39
CA GLU A 33 3.46 -7.93 18.86
C GLU A 33 4.60 -8.96 18.76
N LEU A 34 5.35 -8.97 17.66
CA LEU A 34 6.56 -9.81 17.53
C LEU A 34 7.63 -9.47 18.57
N ASN A 35 7.81 -8.18 18.88
CA ASN A 35 8.80 -7.74 19.85
C ASN A 35 8.39 -8.10 21.30
N ASP A 36 7.11 -7.99 21.63
CA ASP A 36 6.57 -8.34 22.95
C ASP A 36 6.59 -9.86 23.18
N ASN A 37 6.34 -10.66 22.13
CA ASN A 37 6.36 -12.12 22.19
C ASN A 37 7.77 -12.74 22.04
N LYS A 38 8.83 -11.92 21.94
CA LYS A 38 10.21 -12.38 21.71
C LYS A 38 10.78 -13.28 22.83
N LYS A 39 10.14 -13.30 24.01
CA LYS A 39 10.47 -14.22 25.11
C LYS A 39 9.87 -15.62 24.94
N ASN A 40 8.76 -15.75 24.21
CA ASN A 40 8.00 -17.00 24.05
C ASN A 40 8.22 -17.66 22.68
N CYS A 41 8.53 -16.87 21.65
CA CYS A 41 8.87 -17.37 20.31
C CYS A 41 10.37 -17.65 20.17
N GLU A 42 10.72 -18.59 19.30
CA GLU A 42 12.11 -18.86 18.94
C GLU A 42 12.76 -17.58 18.39
N LYS A 43 13.82 -17.12 19.07
CA LYS A 43 14.53 -15.87 18.77
C LYS A 43 14.94 -15.76 17.29
N VAL A 44 15.28 -16.90 16.68
CA VAL A 44 15.64 -17.04 15.26
C VAL A 44 14.49 -16.64 14.33
N ILE A 45 13.26 -17.04 14.63
CA ILE A 45 12.07 -16.72 13.81
C ILE A 45 11.79 -15.22 13.87
N VAL A 46 11.80 -14.64 15.07
CA VAL A 46 11.53 -13.20 15.26
C VAL A 46 12.57 -12.35 14.52
N ASP A 47 13.85 -12.71 14.63
CA ASP A 47 14.92 -12.00 13.96
C ASP A 47 14.86 -12.15 12.42
N SER A 48 14.32 -13.27 11.91
CA SER A 48 14.09 -13.49 10.47
C SER A 48 12.94 -12.65 9.88
N GLN A 49 11.97 -12.23 10.70
CA GLN A 49 10.79 -11.46 10.27
C GLN A 49 11.07 -9.96 10.13
N ILE A 50 11.92 -9.39 11.01
CA ILE A 50 12.31 -7.97 10.97
C ILE A 50 12.69 -7.47 9.56
N PRO A 51 13.58 -8.13 8.79
CA PRO A 51 13.92 -7.68 7.44
C PRO A 51 12.74 -7.74 6.46
N VAL A 52 11.85 -8.73 6.60
CA VAL A 52 10.63 -8.84 5.78
C VAL A 52 9.67 -7.68 6.06
N LEU A 53 9.46 -7.34 7.34
CA LEU A 53 8.59 -6.22 7.73
C LEU A 53 9.17 -4.87 7.25
N ARG A 54 10.50 -4.68 7.33
CA ARG A 54 11.16 -3.50 6.74
C ARG A 54 10.95 -3.41 5.23
N LYS A 55 11.00 -4.54 4.52
CA LYS A 55 10.71 -4.59 3.08
C LYS A 55 9.26 -4.20 2.80
N ARG A 56 8.31 -4.73 3.55
CA ARG A 56 6.87 -4.37 3.44
C ARG A 56 6.65 -2.88 3.64
N ILE A 57 7.24 -2.26 4.67
CA ILE A 57 7.15 -0.81 4.90
C ILE A 57 7.65 -0.01 3.68
N LYS A 58 8.79 -0.40 3.09
CA LYS A 58 9.31 0.25 1.89
C LYS A 58 8.35 0.13 0.69
N LEU A 59 7.71 -1.03 0.51
CA LEU A 59 6.71 -1.23 -0.55
C LEU A 59 5.44 -0.40 -0.30
N ILE A 60 4.92 -0.39 0.94
CA ILE A 60 3.77 0.42 1.36
C ILE A 60 4.01 1.91 1.06
N LYS A 61 5.22 2.40 1.37
CA LYS A 61 5.60 3.79 1.07
C LYS A 61 5.62 4.05 -0.44
N ARG A 62 6.17 3.12 -1.23
CA ARG A 62 6.23 3.27 -2.70
C ARG A 62 4.84 3.27 -3.34
N MET A 63 3.95 2.34 -2.97
CA MET A 63 2.56 2.33 -3.50
C MET A 63 1.83 3.65 -3.20
N GLN A 64 2.00 4.19 -1.99
CA GLN A 64 1.41 5.47 -1.59
C GLN A 64 1.90 6.61 -2.46
N VAL A 65 3.22 6.72 -2.67
CA VAL A 65 3.80 7.78 -3.50
C VAL A 65 3.27 7.73 -4.92
N PHE A 66 3.25 6.56 -5.58
CA PHE A 66 2.71 6.43 -6.94
C PHE A 66 1.19 6.70 -7.01
N GLY A 67 0.44 6.30 -5.98
CA GLY A 67 -1.00 6.59 -5.89
C GLY A 67 -1.28 8.09 -5.74
N VAL A 68 -0.55 8.77 -4.86
CA VAL A 68 -0.65 10.23 -4.65
C VAL A 68 -0.23 10.99 -5.91
N ILE A 69 0.88 10.60 -6.55
CA ILE A 69 1.32 11.20 -7.82
C ILE A 69 0.25 11.03 -8.89
N SER A 70 -0.34 9.85 -9.02
CA SER A 70 -1.46 9.61 -9.94
C SER A 70 -2.61 10.60 -9.69
N PHE A 71 -3.03 10.78 -8.44
CA PHE A 71 -4.13 11.69 -8.14
C PHE A 71 -3.81 13.17 -8.38
N ILE A 72 -2.57 13.59 -8.12
CA ILE A 72 -2.11 14.95 -8.44
C ILE A 72 -2.16 15.16 -9.97
N LEU A 73 -1.64 14.22 -10.74
CA LEU A 73 -1.65 14.29 -12.22
C LEU A 73 -3.08 14.24 -12.77
N CYS A 74 -3.96 13.42 -12.19
CA CYS A 74 -5.37 13.34 -12.58
C CYS A 74 -6.12 14.65 -12.29
N THR A 75 -5.90 15.24 -11.10
CA THR A 75 -6.43 16.57 -10.75
C THR A 75 -5.91 17.64 -11.71
N GLY A 76 -4.61 17.61 -12.03
CA GLY A 76 -4.01 18.52 -13.03
C GLY A 76 -4.60 18.35 -14.43
N SER A 77 -4.89 17.12 -14.85
CA SER A 77 -5.60 16.83 -16.10
C SER A 77 -6.99 17.46 -16.12
N LEU A 78 -7.77 17.28 -15.05
CA LEU A 78 -9.11 17.87 -14.96
C LEU A 78 -9.07 19.40 -14.97
N PHE A 79 -8.06 19.99 -14.33
CA PHE A 79 -7.83 21.43 -14.37
C PHE A 79 -7.48 21.90 -15.80
N ALA A 80 -6.60 21.21 -16.51
CA ALA A 80 -6.26 21.55 -17.90
C ALA A 80 -7.46 21.41 -18.85
N LEU A 81 -8.26 20.35 -18.70
CA LEU A 81 -9.50 20.14 -19.46
C LEU A 81 -10.55 21.21 -19.16
N PHE A 82 -10.57 21.74 -17.93
CA PHE A 82 -11.46 22.84 -17.55
C PHE A 82 -11.15 24.13 -18.31
N PHE A 83 -9.88 24.41 -18.62
CA PHE A 83 -9.45 25.52 -19.49
C PHE A 83 -9.48 25.16 -20.99
N GLU A 84 -10.19 24.10 -21.37
CA GLU A 84 -10.29 23.59 -22.75
C GLU A 84 -8.94 23.14 -23.38
N ASN A 85 -7.86 23.03 -22.59
CA ASN A 85 -6.57 22.56 -23.07
C ASN A 85 -6.53 21.03 -23.15
N GLN A 86 -7.07 20.48 -24.23
CA GLN A 86 -7.22 19.03 -24.41
C GLN A 86 -5.89 18.27 -24.48
N LEU A 87 -4.86 18.83 -25.12
CA LEU A 87 -3.60 18.11 -25.33
C LEU A 87 -2.88 17.89 -24.01
N THR A 88 -2.75 18.96 -23.21
CA THR A 88 -2.18 18.89 -21.87
C THR A 88 -3.00 17.97 -20.97
N GLY A 89 -4.33 18.12 -20.97
CA GLY A 89 -5.24 17.27 -20.19
C GLY A 89 -5.05 15.78 -20.48
N LYS A 90 -5.08 15.38 -21.76
CA LYS A 90 -4.89 13.99 -22.18
C LYS A 90 -3.52 13.43 -21.75
N LEU A 91 -2.46 14.22 -21.89
CA LEU A 91 -1.12 13.81 -21.48
C LEU A 91 -1.05 13.52 -19.97
N PHE A 92 -1.52 14.46 -19.14
CA PHE A 92 -1.56 14.29 -17.68
C PHE A 92 -2.42 13.09 -17.27
N PHE A 93 -3.55 12.88 -17.94
CA PHE A 93 -4.44 11.76 -17.67
C PHE A 93 -3.75 10.41 -17.94
N THR A 94 -3.09 10.25 -19.09
CA THR A 94 -2.38 9.00 -19.43
C THR A 94 -1.25 8.69 -18.46
N VAL A 95 -0.47 9.70 -18.05
CA VAL A 95 0.60 9.51 -17.06
C VAL A 95 0.02 9.17 -15.69
N SER A 96 -1.12 9.76 -15.32
CA SER A 96 -1.81 9.44 -14.06
C SER A 96 -2.21 7.97 -13.97
N ILE A 97 -2.86 7.44 -15.01
CA ILE A 97 -3.29 6.03 -15.08
C ILE A 97 -2.07 5.11 -15.01
N SER A 98 -0.99 5.44 -15.73
CA SER A 98 0.25 4.65 -15.70
C SER A 98 0.84 4.60 -14.29
N SER A 99 0.86 5.73 -13.58
CA SER A 99 1.31 5.80 -12.19
C SER A 99 0.39 5.00 -11.24
N LEU A 100 -0.92 5.04 -11.46
CA LEU A 100 -1.88 4.26 -10.67
C LEU A 100 -1.67 2.75 -10.85
N LEU A 101 -1.46 2.29 -12.09
CA LEU A 101 -1.16 0.89 -12.38
C LEU A 101 0.09 0.42 -11.64
N ILE A 102 1.16 1.23 -11.66
CA ILE A 102 2.39 0.93 -10.91
C ILE A 102 2.10 0.82 -9.40
N SER A 103 1.30 1.73 -8.85
CA SER A 103 0.88 1.66 -7.45
C SER A 103 0.15 0.34 -7.12
N LEU A 104 -0.77 -0.09 -7.98
CA LEU A 104 -1.52 -1.33 -7.80
C LEU A 104 -0.63 -2.58 -7.88
N VAL A 105 0.38 -2.59 -8.77
CA VAL A 105 1.37 -3.68 -8.81
C VAL A 105 2.12 -3.79 -7.49
N TYR A 106 2.50 -2.65 -6.87
CA TYR A 106 3.08 -2.68 -5.53
C TYR A 106 2.12 -3.20 -4.46
N VAL A 107 0.82 -2.88 -4.54
CA VAL A 107 -0.21 -3.41 -3.63
C VAL A 107 -0.29 -4.94 -3.70
N LEU A 108 -0.27 -5.49 -4.92
CA LEU A 108 -0.28 -6.95 -5.14
C LEU A 108 0.99 -7.60 -4.61
N TRP A 109 2.15 -7.02 -4.91
CA TRP A 109 3.43 -7.56 -4.46
C TRP A 109 3.55 -7.54 -2.93
N GLU A 110 3.10 -6.46 -2.29
CA GLU A 110 3.09 -6.35 -0.83
C GLU A 110 2.15 -7.39 -0.20
N ALA A 111 1.01 -7.68 -0.83
CA ALA A 111 0.10 -8.73 -0.39
C ALA A 111 0.78 -10.11 -0.40
N THR A 112 1.50 -10.46 -1.48
CA THR A 112 2.23 -11.74 -1.56
C THR A 112 3.29 -11.88 -0.47
N ILE A 113 4.05 -10.80 -0.17
CA ILE A 113 5.05 -10.83 0.90
C ILE A 113 4.38 -10.95 2.27
N SER A 114 3.23 -10.30 2.45
CA SER A 114 2.45 -10.37 3.68
C SER A 114 1.97 -11.78 3.98
N THR A 115 1.42 -12.46 2.99
CA THR A 115 0.95 -13.85 3.13
C THR A 115 2.10 -14.78 3.46
N LYS A 116 3.21 -14.71 2.71
CA LYS A 116 4.40 -15.54 2.97
C LYS A 116 4.98 -15.34 4.37
N ALA A 117 5.01 -14.10 4.87
CA ALA A 117 5.48 -13.81 6.22
C ALA A 117 4.60 -14.46 7.29
N LEU A 118 3.28 -14.49 7.05
CA LEU A 118 2.30 -15.10 7.94
C LEU A 118 2.37 -16.63 7.91
N ASP A 119 2.51 -17.23 6.72
CA ASP A 119 2.63 -18.68 6.54
C ASP A 119 3.82 -19.24 7.34
N ILE A 120 4.97 -18.57 7.31
CA ILE A 120 6.15 -18.95 8.11
C ILE A 120 5.81 -19.04 9.61
N ILE A 121 5.00 -18.13 10.13
CA ILE A 121 4.66 -18.13 11.56
C ILE A 121 3.62 -19.21 11.87
N LEU A 122 2.67 -19.43 10.97
CA LEU A 122 1.66 -20.48 11.10
C LEU A 122 2.31 -21.87 11.12
N ASP A 123 3.21 -22.15 10.18
CA ASP A 123 3.92 -23.44 10.09
C ASP A 123 4.71 -23.74 11.38
N ASN A 124 5.42 -22.75 11.91
CA ASN A 124 6.17 -22.90 13.17
C ASN A 124 5.25 -23.11 14.38
N THR A 125 4.12 -22.42 14.43
CA THR A 125 3.14 -22.57 15.53
C THR A 125 2.49 -23.96 15.50
N GLN A 126 2.23 -24.52 14.31
CA GLN A 126 1.70 -25.87 14.16
C GLN A 126 2.71 -26.95 14.57
N GLN A 127 4.00 -26.78 14.26
CA GLN A 127 5.03 -27.73 14.70
C GLN A 127 5.16 -27.76 16.23
N HIS A 128 5.03 -26.62 16.91
CA HIS A 128 5.11 -26.58 18.37
C HIS A 128 3.90 -27.25 19.06
N LYS A 129 2.75 -27.36 18.39
CA LYS A 129 1.55 -28.03 18.93
C LYS A 129 1.57 -29.56 18.78
N ASN A 130 2.46 -30.09 17.94
CA ASN A 130 2.59 -31.54 17.67
C ASN A 130 3.75 -32.21 18.43
N ILE A 131 4.36 -31.50 19.39
CA ILE A 131 5.39 -31.99 20.31
C ILE A 131 4.86 -31.83 21.73
#